data_AF-A0A1W9T310-F1
#
_entry.id   AF-A0A1W9T310-F1
#
_cell.length_a   1.000
_cell.length_b   1.000
_cell.length_c   1.000
_cell.angle_alpha   90.00
_cell.angle_beta   90.00
_cell.angle_gamma   90.00
#
_symmetry.space_group_name_H-M   'P 1'
#
loop_
_entity.id
_entity.type
_entity.pdbx_description
1 polymer ?
#
loop_
_entity_poly.entity_id
_entity_poly.type
_entity_poly.pdbx_seq_one_letter_code
_entity_poly.pdbx_strand_id
1 'polypeptide(L)'
;MGKRHYDIGNRLYRRAEKYDVKVDGITVSRQQASFAENLCRGLPVEIRLQDYRSLEKTYDRIVSVGMVEHVGVKNYAVFFKVAREHLAEDGLFLLHTIGSNESEVNVDAWIERYIFPNSMIPSGKQLLEASEKNFVMEDWHNFGADYDKTLMCWYQNFKSNWKELKEKYDERFYRMWEYYLLGCAGCFRARQLQLWQIVFSPEGIPGGYKKPY
;
A
#
# COMPACT_ATOMS: atom_id res chain seq x y z
N MET A 1 28.07 1.05 -6.11
CA MET A 1 27.36 1.97 -5.20
C MET A 1 25.99 1.35 -4.95
N GLY A 2 25.70 0.92 -3.71
CA GLY A 2 24.51 0.08 -3.43
C GLY A 2 23.20 0.84 -3.65
N LYS A 3 22.25 0.20 -4.34
CA LYS A 3 20.92 0.77 -4.64
C LYS A 3 20.13 0.98 -3.34
N ARG A 4 19.46 2.11 -3.21
CA ARG A 4 18.60 2.48 -2.07
C ARG A 4 17.15 2.36 -2.48
N HIS A 5 16.42 1.54 -1.75
CA HIS A 5 15.00 1.32 -1.94
C HIS A 5 14.22 1.93 -0.77
N TYR A 6 13.02 2.38 -1.06
CA TYR A 6 12.12 2.99 -0.10
C TYR A 6 10.82 2.20 -0.01
N ASP A 7 10.37 1.88 1.21
CA ASP A 7 9.15 1.12 1.49
C ASP A 7 8.18 1.90 2.39
N ILE A 8 6.94 1.95 1.97
CA ILE A 8 5.80 2.35 2.82
C ILE A 8 4.91 1.13 2.93
N GLY A 9 5.10 0.30 3.97
CA GLY A 9 4.29 -0.92 4.16
C GLY A 9 4.93 -2.13 4.84
N ASN A 10 6.16 -2.04 5.35
CA ASN A 10 6.84 -3.07 6.18
C ASN A 10 7.08 -4.44 5.50
N ARG A 11 7.15 -4.56 4.16
CA ARG A 11 7.32 -5.86 3.48
C ARG A 11 8.62 -6.01 2.68
N LEU A 12 9.39 -4.94 2.50
CA LEU A 12 10.62 -4.98 1.70
C LEU A 12 11.88 -5.45 2.44
N TYR A 13 11.83 -5.72 3.74
CA TYR A 13 13.00 -6.26 4.46
C TYR A 13 13.50 -7.59 3.88
N ARG A 14 12.60 -8.45 3.39
CA ARG A 14 12.97 -9.70 2.69
C ARG A 14 13.70 -9.45 1.36
N ARG A 15 13.59 -8.25 0.77
CA ARG A 15 14.38 -7.88 -0.43
C ARG A 15 15.80 -7.46 -0.06
N ALA A 16 16.03 -6.92 1.12
CA ALA A 16 17.39 -6.60 1.58
C ALA A 16 18.26 -7.86 1.64
N GLU A 17 17.71 -8.98 2.11
CA GLU A 17 18.38 -10.29 2.12
C GLU A 17 18.71 -10.81 0.71
N LYS A 18 17.83 -10.52 -0.27
CA LYS A 18 17.91 -11.11 -1.61
C LYS A 18 18.67 -10.26 -2.63
N TYR A 19 18.72 -8.94 -2.46
CA TYR A 19 19.10 -8.02 -3.54
C TYR A 19 20.27 -7.05 -3.24
N ASP A 20 21.01 -7.22 -2.14
CA ASP A 20 22.13 -6.32 -1.75
C ASP A 20 21.75 -4.83 -1.86
N VAL A 21 20.61 -4.49 -1.27
CA VAL A 21 20.05 -3.13 -1.26
C VAL A 21 19.90 -2.61 0.15
N LYS A 22 20.03 -1.29 0.30
CA LYS A 22 19.68 -0.60 1.54
C LYS A 22 18.22 -0.17 1.48
N VAL A 23 17.47 -0.38 2.55
CA VAL A 23 16.03 -0.06 2.59
C VAL A 23 15.75 0.97 3.67
N ASP A 24 15.09 2.07 3.31
CA ASP A 24 14.50 2.99 4.28
C ASP A 24 13.00 2.71 4.35
N GLY A 25 12.50 2.31 5.52
CA GLY A 25 11.08 2.05 5.78
C GLY A 25 10.44 3.19 6.54
N ILE A 26 9.33 3.75 6.05
CA ILE A 26 8.63 4.85 6.73
C ILE A 26 7.26 4.43 7.22
N THR A 27 6.97 4.81 8.45
CA THR A 27 5.65 4.66 9.06
C THR A 27 5.37 5.83 10.01
N VAL A 28 4.09 6.13 10.22
CA VAL A 28 3.62 7.06 11.25
C VAL A 28 3.20 6.34 12.55
N SER A 29 3.19 5.01 12.55
CA SER A 29 2.82 4.20 13.71
C SER A 29 4.04 3.74 14.49
N ARG A 30 4.16 4.20 15.75
CA ARG A 30 5.25 3.80 16.66
C ARG A 30 5.27 2.29 16.90
N GLN A 31 4.10 1.65 16.96
CA GLN A 31 3.99 0.19 17.14
C GLN A 31 4.50 -0.56 15.90
N GLN A 32 4.15 -0.10 14.70
CA GLN A 32 4.67 -0.65 13.45
C GLN A 32 6.18 -0.44 13.33
N ALA A 33 6.68 0.73 13.72
CA ALA A 33 8.12 1.02 13.70
C ALA A 33 8.88 0.04 14.58
N SER A 34 8.49 -0.09 15.86
CA SER A 34 9.13 -1.01 16.80
C SER A 34 9.05 -2.47 16.35
N PHE A 35 7.92 -2.90 15.79
CA PHE A 35 7.78 -4.25 15.23
C PHE A 35 8.72 -4.47 14.03
N ALA A 36 8.78 -3.51 13.10
CA ALA A 36 9.62 -3.59 11.91
C ALA A 36 11.12 -3.56 12.28
N GLU A 37 11.54 -2.73 13.22
CA GLU A 37 12.93 -2.68 13.72
C GLU A 37 13.36 -4.03 14.28
N ASN A 38 12.50 -4.67 15.09
CA ASN A 38 12.78 -5.99 15.63
C ASN A 38 12.86 -7.06 14.53
N LEU A 39 11.96 -7.00 13.56
CA LEU A 39 11.91 -7.94 12.44
C LEU A 39 13.11 -7.81 11.50
N CYS A 40 13.64 -6.60 11.33
CA CYS A 40 14.73 -6.30 10.40
C CYS A 40 16.11 -6.26 11.07
N ARG A 41 16.21 -6.67 12.33
CA ARG A 41 17.47 -6.60 13.09
C ARG A 41 18.57 -7.38 12.37
N GLY A 42 19.69 -6.71 12.09
CA GLY A 42 20.84 -7.29 11.38
C GLY A 42 20.76 -7.20 9.84
N LEU A 43 19.68 -6.65 9.29
CA LEU A 43 19.55 -6.36 7.87
C LEU A 43 19.91 -4.89 7.59
N PRO A 44 20.29 -4.53 6.34
CA PRO A 44 20.55 -3.15 5.95
C PRO A 44 19.24 -2.36 5.74
N VAL A 45 18.40 -2.32 6.78
CA VAL A 45 17.09 -1.68 6.79
C VAL A 45 17.05 -0.63 7.91
N GLU A 46 16.73 0.61 7.56
CA GLU A 46 16.52 1.71 8.50
C GLU A 46 15.02 2.01 8.58
N ILE A 47 14.42 1.90 9.78
CA ILE A 47 13.01 2.25 9.99
C ILE A 47 12.92 3.66 10.56
N ARG A 48 12.07 4.49 9.98
CA ARG A 48 11.87 5.89 10.37
C ARG A 48 10.42 6.13 10.73
N LEU A 49 10.21 6.59 11.96
CA LEU A 49 8.91 7.08 12.44
C LEU A 49 8.74 8.54 12.00
N GLN A 50 8.27 8.76 10.78
CA GLN A 50 8.10 10.10 10.21
C GLN A 50 6.97 10.15 9.18
N ASP A 51 6.57 11.36 8.82
CA ASP A 51 5.69 11.59 7.68
C ASP A 51 6.47 11.47 6.37
N TYR A 52 5.90 10.82 5.35
CA TYR A 52 6.54 10.70 4.03
C TYR A 52 6.76 12.07 3.37
N ARG A 53 5.97 13.09 3.73
CA ARG A 53 6.11 14.47 3.26
C ARG A 53 7.36 15.17 3.79
N SER A 54 8.00 14.59 4.80
CA SER A 54 9.25 15.09 5.40
C SER A 54 10.45 14.22 5.00
N LEU A 55 10.37 13.53 3.88
CA LEU A 55 11.51 12.86 3.29
C LEU A 55 12.62 13.87 2.94
N GLU A 56 13.87 13.41 3.00
CA GLU A 56 15.07 14.25 2.76
C GLU A 56 16.03 13.61 1.76
N LYS A 57 15.84 12.32 1.43
CA LYS A 57 16.77 11.53 0.61
C LYS A 57 16.14 11.18 -0.73
N THR A 58 16.95 11.16 -1.78
CA THR A 58 16.58 10.56 -3.07
C THR A 58 16.83 9.05 -3.07
N TYR A 59 15.92 8.29 -3.70
CA TYR A 59 15.95 6.84 -3.79
C TYR A 59 15.98 6.37 -5.24
N ASP A 60 16.62 5.22 -5.47
CA ASP A 60 16.59 4.57 -6.78
C ASP A 60 15.20 3.96 -7.03
N ARG A 61 14.55 3.42 -5.99
CA ARG A 61 13.25 2.75 -6.11
C ARG A 61 12.35 3.15 -4.95
N ILE A 62 11.08 3.44 -5.24
CA ILE A 62 10.05 3.74 -4.24
C ILE A 62 8.96 2.67 -4.37
N VAL A 63 8.48 2.16 -3.24
CA VAL A 63 7.34 1.26 -3.17
C VAL A 63 6.37 1.75 -2.10
N SER A 64 5.09 1.84 -2.44
CA SER A 64 4.02 2.20 -1.51
C SER A 64 2.92 1.15 -1.56
N VAL A 65 2.60 0.55 -0.41
CA VAL A 65 1.64 -0.55 -0.28
C VAL A 65 0.58 -0.17 0.74
N GLY A 66 -0.66 0.01 0.30
CA GLY A 66 -1.80 0.23 1.19
C GLY A 66 -1.75 1.55 1.96
N MET A 67 -1.07 2.57 1.42
CA MET A 67 -0.97 3.89 2.04
C MET A 67 -1.86 4.94 1.39
N VAL A 68 -2.01 4.91 0.06
CA VAL A 68 -2.74 5.97 -0.68
C VAL A 68 -4.22 6.00 -0.31
N GLU A 69 -4.77 4.88 0.16
CA GLU A 69 -6.12 4.75 0.74
C GLU A 69 -6.33 5.66 1.95
N HIS A 70 -5.24 6.09 2.62
CA HIS A 70 -5.26 6.97 3.79
C HIS A 70 -4.80 8.40 3.48
N VAL A 71 -4.49 8.71 2.22
CA VAL A 71 -4.04 10.05 1.80
C VAL A 71 -5.24 10.97 1.51
N GLY A 72 -6.27 10.42 0.87
CA GLY A 72 -7.47 11.14 0.44
C GLY A 72 -7.29 12.00 -0.82
N VAL A 73 -8.37 12.15 -1.60
CA VAL A 73 -8.37 12.76 -2.95
C VAL A 73 -7.65 14.11 -3.01
N LYS A 74 -7.83 14.96 -2.00
CA LYS A 74 -7.30 16.32 -1.97
C LYS A 74 -5.77 16.35 -1.92
N ASN A 75 -5.15 15.25 -1.53
CA ASN A 75 -3.72 15.15 -1.30
C ASN A 75 -3.00 14.24 -2.29
N TYR A 76 -3.69 13.60 -3.26
CA TYR A 76 -3.03 12.71 -4.23
C TYR A 76 -1.98 13.43 -5.07
N ALA A 77 -2.24 14.66 -5.52
CA ALA A 77 -1.25 15.45 -6.25
C ALA A 77 0.02 15.71 -5.41
N VAL A 78 -0.13 15.97 -4.11
CA VAL A 78 0.99 16.13 -3.18
C VAL A 78 1.73 14.81 -3.01
N PHE A 79 1.02 13.69 -2.88
CA PHE A 79 1.60 12.37 -2.76
C PHE A 79 2.52 12.02 -3.94
N PHE A 80 2.03 12.18 -5.18
CA PHE A 80 2.84 11.92 -6.37
C PHE A 80 3.99 12.93 -6.52
N LYS A 81 3.77 14.20 -6.16
CA LYS A 81 4.85 15.21 -6.16
C LYS A 81 5.99 14.82 -5.22
N VAL A 82 5.68 14.45 -3.97
CA VAL A 82 6.68 14.03 -2.99
C VAL A 82 7.41 12.77 -3.47
N ALA A 83 6.70 11.79 -4.03
CA ALA A 83 7.34 10.62 -4.62
C ALA A 83 8.31 11.01 -5.75
N ARG A 84 7.96 11.99 -6.59
CA ARG A 84 8.79 12.44 -7.71
C ARG A 84 10.03 13.20 -7.25
N GLU A 85 9.91 14.05 -6.24
CA GLU A 85 11.02 14.81 -5.64
C GLU A 85 12.10 13.88 -5.02
N HIS A 86 11.68 12.70 -4.55
CA HIS A 86 12.55 11.75 -3.87
C HIS A 86 12.90 10.52 -4.73
N LEU A 87 12.55 10.52 -6.02
CA LEU A 87 12.93 9.45 -6.95
C LEU A 87 14.05 9.95 -7.88
N ALA A 88 15.10 9.13 -8.02
CA ALA A 88 16.16 9.35 -9.00
C ALA A 88 15.60 9.41 -10.43
N GLU A 89 16.30 10.10 -11.34
CA GLU A 89 15.84 10.28 -12.73
C GLU A 89 15.62 8.96 -13.49
N ASP A 90 16.42 7.93 -13.20
CA ASP A 90 16.28 6.57 -13.74
C ASP A 90 15.52 5.62 -12.78
N GLY A 91 14.82 6.20 -11.80
CA GLY A 91 14.13 5.49 -10.75
C GLY A 91 12.81 4.85 -11.19
N LEU A 92 12.31 3.92 -10.36
CA LEU A 92 10.97 3.36 -10.52
C LEU A 92 10.16 3.49 -9.24
N PHE A 93 8.90 3.87 -9.40
CA PHE A 93 7.93 3.91 -8.32
C PHE A 93 6.84 2.85 -8.55
N LEU A 94 6.64 1.95 -7.59
CA LEU A 94 5.53 1.01 -7.56
C LEU A 94 4.49 1.44 -6.53
N LEU A 95 3.30 1.77 -7.00
CA LEU A 95 2.12 2.00 -6.19
C LEU A 95 1.27 0.72 -6.14
N HIS A 96 1.01 0.21 -4.95
CA HIS A 96 0.09 -0.90 -4.70
C HIS A 96 -1.08 -0.43 -3.85
N THR A 97 -2.28 -0.53 -4.40
CA THR A 97 -3.48 0.05 -3.78
C THR A 97 -4.77 -0.69 -4.15
N ILE A 98 -5.73 -0.66 -3.25
CA ILE A 98 -7.14 -0.95 -3.53
C ILE A 98 -7.72 0.19 -4.38
N GLY A 99 -8.53 -0.16 -5.38
CA GLY A 99 -9.15 0.80 -6.28
C GLY A 99 -10.66 0.62 -6.43
N SER A 100 -11.35 1.69 -6.80
CA SER A 100 -12.76 1.69 -7.21
C SER A 100 -12.89 1.86 -8.73
N ASN A 101 -13.99 1.38 -9.30
CA ASN A 101 -14.25 1.55 -10.73
C ASN A 101 -14.61 3.01 -11.09
N GLU A 102 -15.23 3.73 -10.15
CA GLU A 102 -15.74 5.09 -10.34
C GLU A 102 -15.13 6.06 -9.34
N SER A 103 -14.97 7.31 -9.76
CA SER A 103 -14.44 8.36 -8.89
C SER A 103 -15.45 8.74 -7.83
N GLU A 104 -15.14 8.40 -6.59
CA GLU A 104 -15.88 8.82 -5.42
C GLU A 104 -15.00 9.68 -4.51
N VAL A 105 -15.65 10.46 -3.65
CA VAL A 105 -14.97 11.29 -2.64
C VAL A 105 -15.39 10.92 -1.21
N ASN A 106 -16.31 9.95 -1.09
CA ASN A 106 -16.83 9.43 0.15
C ASN A 106 -16.39 7.97 0.30
N VAL A 107 -16.36 7.50 1.53
CA VAL A 107 -16.14 6.09 1.85
C VAL A 107 -17.46 5.47 2.30
N ASP A 108 -17.58 4.14 2.21
CA ASP A 108 -18.71 3.43 2.82
C ASP A 108 -18.82 3.81 4.31
N ALA A 109 -20.01 4.27 4.71
CA ALA A 109 -20.23 4.84 6.03
C ALA A 109 -20.01 3.83 7.17
N TRP A 110 -20.19 2.53 6.90
CA TRP A 110 -19.92 1.49 7.89
C TRP A 110 -18.41 1.27 8.02
N ILE A 111 -17.68 1.18 6.90
CA ILE A 111 -16.22 1.06 6.89
C ILE A 111 -15.56 2.25 7.59
N GLU A 112 -16.01 3.47 7.30
CA GLU A 112 -15.49 4.69 7.94
C GLU A 112 -15.65 4.66 9.46
N ARG A 113 -16.84 4.26 9.92
CA ARG A 113 -17.20 4.30 11.32
C ARG A 113 -16.50 3.22 12.14
N TYR A 114 -16.30 2.03 11.57
CA TYR A 114 -15.89 0.85 12.35
C TYR A 114 -14.49 0.34 12.05
N ILE A 115 -13.97 0.54 10.84
CA ILE A 115 -12.72 -0.10 10.39
C ILE A 115 -11.65 0.91 10.01
N PHE A 116 -11.92 1.79 9.05
CA PHE A 116 -10.94 2.72 8.48
C PHE A 116 -11.45 4.17 8.44
N PRO A 117 -11.40 4.88 9.58
CA PRO A 117 -11.74 6.30 9.65
C PRO A 117 -10.86 7.11 8.70
N ASN A 118 -11.47 8.07 7.98
CA ASN A 118 -10.79 8.96 7.02
C ASN A 118 -10.13 8.25 5.82
N SER A 119 -10.42 6.98 5.59
CA SER A 119 -9.95 6.30 4.37
C SER A 119 -10.78 6.70 3.16
N MET A 120 -10.18 6.56 1.98
CA MET A 120 -10.83 6.79 0.70
C MET A 120 -10.18 5.87 -0.34
N ILE A 121 -10.99 5.12 -1.07
CA ILE A 121 -10.52 4.22 -2.13
C ILE A 121 -10.43 5.00 -3.46
N PRO A 122 -9.23 5.17 -4.05
CA PRO A 122 -9.08 5.91 -5.28
C PRO A 122 -9.68 5.19 -6.49
N SER A 123 -10.16 5.98 -7.44
CA SER A 123 -10.44 5.51 -8.81
C SER A 123 -9.23 5.66 -9.72
N GLY A 124 -9.25 4.94 -10.85
CA GLY A 124 -8.17 5.04 -11.83
C GLY A 124 -8.01 6.46 -12.41
N LYS A 125 -9.13 7.16 -12.65
CA LYS A 125 -9.13 8.56 -13.10
C LYS A 125 -8.39 9.48 -12.12
N GLN A 126 -8.70 9.39 -10.83
CA GLN A 126 -8.10 10.24 -9.80
C GLN A 126 -6.58 10.00 -9.67
N LEU A 127 -6.13 8.74 -9.79
CA LEU A 127 -4.70 8.42 -9.74
C LEU A 127 -3.96 8.93 -10.98
N LEU A 128 -4.52 8.73 -12.17
CA LEU A 128 -3.92 9.22 -13.41
C LEU A 128 -3.82 10.74 -13.42
N GLU A 129 -4.91 11.43 -13.10
CA GLU A 129 -4.95 12.90 -13.03
C GLU A 129 -3.92 13.46 -12.04
N ALA A 130 -3.76 12.82 -10.88
CA ALA A 130 -2.78 13.25 -9.87
C ALA A 130 -1.32 12.94 -10.26
N SER A 131 -1.09 11.89 -11.05
CA SER A 131 0.25 11.43 -11.43
C SER A 131 0.78 12.03 -12.73
N GLU A 132 -0.09 12.45 -13.65
CA GLU A 132 0.24 12.82 -15.05
C GLU A 132 1.36 13.86 -15.18
N LYS A 133 1.43 14.84 -14.27
CA LYS A 133 2.47 15.89 -14.31
C LYS A 133 3.84 15.45 -13.77
N ASN A 134 3.90 14.30 -13.11
CA ASN A 134 5.07 13.87 -12.35
C ASN A 134 5.71 12.61 -12.93
N PHE A 135 4.94 11.75 -13.62
CA PHE A 135 5.39 10.43 -14.02
C PHE A 135 4.78 9.97 -15.34
N VAL A 136 5.54 9.13 -16.05
CA VAL A 136 5.03 8.21 -17.07
C VAL A 136 4.53 6.94 -16.37
N MET A 137 3.29 6.53 -16.69
CA MET A 137 2.75 5.25 -16.24
C MET A 137 3.24 4.13 -17.16
N GLU A 138 4.05 3.23 -16.60
CA GLU A 138 4.75 2.17 -17.33
C GLU A 138 3.97 0.85 -17.38
N ASP A 139 3.26 0.51 -16.30
CA ASP A 139 2.45 -0.71 -16.21
C ASP A 139 1.28 -0.48 -15.25
N TRP A 140 0.15 -1.14 -15.54
CA TRP A 140 -0.99 -1.20 -14.63
C TRP A 140 -1.54 -2.62 -14.58
N HIS A 141 -1.24 -3.30 -13.49
CA HIS A 141 -1.68 -4.65 -13.25
C HIS A 141 -2.87 -4.68 -12.29
N ASN A 142 -4.00 -5.25 -12.73
CA ASN A 142 -5.16 -5.50 -11.87
C ASN A 142 -5.31 -6.99 -11.56
N PHE A 143 -5.27 -7.33 -10.27
CA PHE A 143 -5.45 -8.68 -9.76
C PHE A 143 -6.43 -8.71 -8.57
N GLY A 144 -7.45 -7.84 -8.61
CA GLY A 144 -8.48 -7.73 -7.56
C GLY A 144 -9.15 -9.05 -7.18
N ALA A 145 -9.31 -10.00 -8.11
CA ALA A 145 -9.87 -11.32 -7.82
C ALA A 145 -9.05 -12.13 -6.80
N ASP A 146 -7.75 -11.88 -6.68
CA ASP A 146 -6.91 -12.56 -5.69
C ASP A 146 -7.09 -12.01 -4.27
N TYR A 147 -7.64 -10.79 -4.14
CA TYR A 147 -7.91 -10.21 -2.82
C TYR A 147 -9.11 -10.84 -2.13
N ASP A 148 -10.10 -11.34 -2.89
CA ASP A 148 -11.15 -12.23 -2.36
C ASP A 148 -10.51 -13.42 -1.64
N LYS A 149 -9.63 -14.16 -2.32
CA LYS A 149 -8.92 -15.32 -1.74
C LYS A 149 -8.16 -14.93 -0.47
N THR A 150 -7.49 -13.78 -0.51
CA THR A 150 -6.76 -13.24 0.66
C THR A 150 -7.68 -13.00 1.84
N LEU A 151 -8.81 -12.31 1.63
CA LEU A 151 -9.79 -12.00 2.67
C LEU A 151 -10.47 -13.26 3.22
N MET A 152 -10.76 -14.24 2.36
CA MET A 152 -11.28 -15.53 2.78
C MET A 152 -10.28 -16.31 3.63
N CYS A 153 -8.99 -16.31 3.28
CA CYS A 153 -7.94 -16.90 4.12
C CYS A 153 -7.86 -16.20 5.49
N TRP A 154 -7.95 -14.87 5.52
CA TRP A 154 -7.97 -14.12 6.79
C TRP A 154 -9.20 -14.46 7.63
N TYR A 155 -10.37 -14.57 7.02
CA TYR A 155 -11.60 -14.97 7.70
C TYR A 155 -11.48 -16.36 8.32
N GLN A 156 -10.98 -17.35 7.57
CA GLN A 156 -10.81 -18.71 8.09
C GLN A 156 -9.82 -18.74 9.25
N ASN A 157 -8.70 -18.03 9.12
CA ASN A 157 -7.70 -17.92 10.19
C ASN A 157 -8.27 -17.22 11.44
N PHE A 158 -9.04 -16.15 11.26
CA PHE A 158 -9.70 -15.45 12.36
C PHE A 158 -10.68 -16.38 13.09
N LYS A 159 -11.53 -17.08 12.34
CA LYS A 159 -12.54 -17.99 12.87
C LYS A 159 -11.93 -19.18 13.60
N SER A 160 -10.89 -19.79 13.03
CA SER A 160 -10.21 -20.95 13.65
C SER A 160 -9.53 -20.60 14.97
N ASN A 161 -9.10 -19.35 15.14
CA ASN A 161 -8.42 -18.86 16.33
C ASN A 161 -9.34 -18.08 17.30
N TRP A 162 -10.65 -18.01 17.03
CA TRP A 162 -11.57 -17.23 17.86
C TRP A 162 -11.61 -17.68 19.32
N LYS A 163 -11.40 -18.97 19.60
CA LYS A 163 -11.37 -19.51 20.96
C LYS A 163 -10.33 -18.82 21.85
N GLU A 164 -9.18 -18.45 21.29
CA GLU A 164 -8.12 -17.72 21.99
C GLU A 164 -8.38 -16.21 21.99
N LEU A 165 -8.91 -15.67 20.90
CA LEU A 165 -9.16 -14.23 20.74
C LEU A 165 -10.32 -13.72 21.61
N LYS A 166 -11.33 -14.55 21.91
CA LYS A 166 -12.50 -14.14 22.72
C LYS A 166 -12.16 -13.77 24.17
N GLU A 167 -10.94 -14.04 24.64
CA GLU A 167 -10.45 -13.54 25.93
C GLU A 167 -10.14 -12.03 25.90
N LYS A 168 -9.87 -11.49 24.71
CA LYS A 168 -9.50 -10.08 24.50
C LYS A 168 -10.59 -9.28 23.79
N TYR A 169 -11.48 -9.95 23.06
CA TYR A 169 -12.50 -9.32 22.23
C TYR A 169 -13.88 -9.91 22.51
N ASP A 170 -14.90 -9.06 22.44
CA ASP A 170 -16.28 -9.46 22.70
C ASP A 170 -16.99 -9.99 21.43
N GLU A 171 -18.19 -10.51 21.62
CA GLU A 171 -19.01 -11.03 20.51
C GLU A 171 -19.38 -9.93 19.50
N ARG A 172 -19.52 -8.69 19.96
CA ARG A 172 -19.77 -7.55 19.07
C ARG A 172 -18.60 -7.34 18.12
N PHE A 173 -17.36 -7.37 18.61
CA PHE A 173 -16.17 -7.31 17.79
C PHE A 173 -16.11 -8.48 16.81
N TYR A 174 -16.42 -9.71 17.25
CA TYR A 174 -16.46 -10.87 16.35
C TYR A 174 -17.34 -10.62 15.14
N ARG A 175 -18.59 -10.21 15.38
CA ARG A 175 -19.57 -9.98 14.32
C ARG A 175 -19.18 -8.81 13.42
N MET A 176 -18.61 -7.75 13.99
CA MET A 176 -18.08 -6.62 13.24
C MET A 176 -16.94 -7.05 12.31
N TRP A 177 -15.97 -7.80 12.84
CA TRP A 177 -14.80 -8.24 12.08
C TRP A 177 -15.15 -9.28 11.01
N GLU A 178 -16.06 -10.20 11.31
CA GLU A 178 -16.62 -11.15 10.35
C GLU A 178 -17.35 -10.42 9.21
N TYR A 179 -18.20 -9.44 9.54
CA TYR A 179 -18.89 -8.63 8.54
C TYR A 179 -17.91 -7.88 7.64
N TYR A 180 -16.88 -7.26 8.22
CA TYR A 180 -15.83 -6.57 7.47
C TYR A 180 -15.13 -7.51 6.47
N LEU A 181 -14.61 -8.65 6.93
CA LEU A 181 -13.83 -9.55 6.08
C LEU A 181 -14.68 -10.15 4.96
N LEU A 182 -15.88 -10.65 5.28
CA LEU A 182 -16.77 -11.27 4.30
C LEU A 182 -17.39 -10.24 3.34
N GLY A 183 -17.74 -9.05 3.85
CA GLY A 183 -18.26 -7.94 3.05
C GLY A 183 -17.24 -7.47 2.01
N CYS A 184 -16.00 -7.20 2.44
CA CYS A 184 -14.93 -6.84 1.53
C CYS A 184 -14.65 -7.97 0.52
N ALA A 185 -14.63 -9.24 0.95
CA ALA A 185 -14.42 -10.37 0.04
C ALA A 185 -15.51 -10.40 -1.05
N GLY A 186 -16.76 -10.13 -0.67
CA GLY A 186 -17.88 -9.96 -1.59
C GLY A 186 -17.66 -8.84 -2.61
N CYS A 187 -17.22 -7.66 -2.17
CA CYS A 187 -16.96 -6.52 -3.06
C CYS A 187 -15.86 -6.84 -4.09
N PHE A 188 -14.77 -7.50 -3.69
CA PHE A 188 -13.72 -7.95 -4.61
C PHE A 188 -14.22 -9.05 -5.56
N ARG A 189 -14.98 -10.03 -5.05
CA ARG A 189 -15.56 -11.11 -5.86
C ARG A 189 -16.53 -10.57 -6.91
N ALA A 190 -17.32 -9.57 -6.55
CA ALA A 190 -18.26 -8.87 -7.43
C ALA A 190 -17.58 -7.85 -8.37
N ARG A 191 -16.26 -7.66 -8.26
CA ARG A 191 -15.48 -6.68 -9.04
C ARG A 191 -15.95 -5.24 -8.86
N GLN A 192 -16.51 -4.90 -7.71
CA GLN A 192 -16.78 -3.52 -7.30
C GLN A 192 -15.52 -2.83 -6.80
N LEU A 193 -14.65 -3.59 -6.12
CA LEU A 193 -13.31 -3.18 -5.75
C LEU A 193 -12.26 -3.89 -6.60
N GLN A 194 -11.15 -3.19 -6.80
CA GLN A 194 -9.99 -3.64 -7.56
C GLN A 194 -8.75 -3.63 -6.67
N LEU A 195 -7.71 -4.33 -7.12
CA LEU A 195 -6.40 -4.28 -6.50
C LEU A 195 -5.37 -4.06 -7.59
N TRP A 196 -4.61 -2.98 -7.47
CA TRP A 196 -3.71 -2.52 -8.50
C TRP A 196 -2.26 -2.55 -8.04
N GLN A 197 -1.37 -2.88 -8.97
CA GLN A 197 0.03 -2.47 -8.95
C GLN A 197 0.27 -1.60 -10.17
N ILE A 198 0.71 -0.37 -9.93
CA ILE A 198 0.99 0.60 -10.99
C ILE A 198 2.46 0.96 -10.90
N VAL A 199 3.17 0.81 -12.02
CA VAL A 199 4.59 1.16 -12.14
C VAL A 199 4.68 2.51 -12.84
N PHE A 200 5.50 3.39 -12.26
CA PHE A 200 5.77 4.72 -12.75
C PHE A 200 7.28 4.93 -12.93
N SER A 201 7.64 5.71 -13.94
CA SER A 201 8.99 6.23 -14.15
C SER A 201 8.95 7.77 -14.30
N PRO A 202 10.02 8.50 -13.96
CA PRO A 202 10.08 9.95 -14.11
C PRO A 202 9.84 10.45 -15.55
N GLU A 203 10.64 9.95 -16.50
CA GLU A 203 10.74 10.48 -17.87
C GLU A 203 10.40 9.41 -18.94
N GLY A 204 9.91 8.24 -18.53
CA GLY A 204 9.71 7.09 -19.41
C GLY A 204 10.95 6.19 -19.52
N ILE A 205 10.75 4.90 -19.73
CA ILE A 205 11.83 3.94 -20.01
C ILE A 205 12.02 3.77 -21.52
N PRO A 206 13.20 4.07 -22.09
CA PRO A 206 13.48 3.81 -23.50
C PRO A 206 13.27 2.33 -23.86
N GLY A 207 12.44 2.07 -24.88
CA GLY A 207 12.08 0.70 -25.28
C GLY A 207 10.99 0.04 -24.42
N GLY A 208 10.44 0.76 -23.44
CA GLY A 208 9.33 0.35 -22.60
C GLY A 208 9.72 -0.50 -21.39
N TYR A 209 8.89 -0.44 -20.35
CA TYR A 209 9.03 -1.30 -19.18
C TYR A 209 8.77 -2.77 -19.50
N LYS A 210 9.68 -3.64 -19.08
CA LYS A 210 9.53 -5.10 -19.16
C LYS A 210 9.19 -5.63 -17.77
N LYS A 211 7.96 -6.12 -17.61
CA LYS A 211 7.51 -6.77 -16.39
C LYS A 211 8.39 -8.02 -16.12
N PRO A 212 9.01 -8.13 -14.94
CA PRO A 212 9.70 -9.37 -14.57
C PRO A 212 8.67 -10.49 -14.41
N TYR A 213 8.89 -11.59 -15.13
CA TYR A 213 8.07 -12.82 -15.07
C TYR A 213 8.31 -13.60 -13.78
#